data_AF-A0A1H9JT25-F1
#
_entry.id   AF-A0A1H9JT25-F1
#
_cell.length_a   1.000
_cell.length_b   1.000
_cell.length_c   1.000
_cell.angle_alpha   90.00
_cell.angle_beta   90.00
_cell.angle_gamma   90.00
#
_symmetry.space_group_name_H-M   'P 1'
#
loop_
_entity.id
_entity.type
_entity.pdbx_description
1 polymer ?
#
loop_
_entity_poly.entity_id
_entity_poly.type
_entity_poly.pdbx_seq_one_letter_code
_entity_poly.pdbx_strand_id
1 'polypeptide(L)'
;MDLQILISKKGTRVVKATELHRALGLADHHYQNNVRHWLKDVFQFTDGIRRPEGLKDYARSPQSKGALMQEYYLQLELAKLIALSSKSKVKQAIATKLSKEEKVYPEHVSLTAAETLELLEQTKAMARISCQKAAESRHLAYYTSKRGSSEFWNHFRKENVVLTTMADLRDQLEHRGQKPSARFDLRDLLIRADAYELIRVGIIDHYAALGNSLPYAQELGRLAKELAIQLRLEVVDDRKGDLLFAPVADAEVVRKLQRVAA
;
A
#
# COMPACT_ATOMS: atom_id res chain seq x y z
N MET A 1 29.45 4.60 -2.32
CA MET A 1 29.15 3.34 -1.59
C MET A 1 27.66 3.14 -1.78
N ASP A 2 27.30 2.33 -2.78
CA ASP A 2 25.98 2.40 -3.38
C ASP A 2 25.16 1.19 -2.96
N LEU A 3 24.53 1.29 -1.78
CA LEU A 3 23.40 0.43 -1.46
C LEU A 3 22.26 0.80 -2.40
N GLN A 4 21.94 -0.10 -3.34
CA GLN A 4 20.89 0.09 -4.33
C GLN A 4 19.55 -0.33 -3.73
N ILE A 5 18.53 0.52 -3.88
CA ILE A 5 17.15 0.19 -3.49
C ILE A 5 16.43 -0.28 -4.74
N LEU A 6 15.95 -1.51 -4.68
CA LEU A 6 15.18 -2.15 -5.74
C LEU A 6 13.70 -2.04 -5.41
N ILE A 7 12.85 -1.89 -6.43
CA ILE A 7 11.40 -1.88 -6.28
C ILE A 7 10.86 -3.18 -6.88
N SER A 8 10.14 -3.96 -6.09
CA SER A 8 9.50 -5.19 -6.55
C SER A 8 8.36 -4.88 -7.52
N LYS A 9 7.89 -5.88 -8.27
CA LYS A 9 6.70 -5.72 -9.14
C LYS A 9 5.45 -5.26 -8.37
N LYS A 10 5.38 -5.54 -7.06
CA LYS A 10 4.31 -5.14 -6.16
C LYS A 10 4.55 -3.77 -5.51
N GLY A 11 5.65 -3.09 -5.83
CA GLY A 11 6.01 -1.78 -5.27
C GLY A 11 6.78 -1.83 -3.95
N THR A 12 6.99 -3.01 -3.36
CA THR A 12 7.80 -3.17 -2.13
C THR A 12 9.25 -2.82 -2.40
N ARG A 13 9.85 -1.98 -1.55
CA ARG A 13 11.26 -1.64 -1.70
C ARG A 13 12.14 -2.56 -0.90
N VAL A 14 13.16 -3.07 -1.55
CA VAL A 14 14.06 -4.07 -1.00
C VAL A 14 15.50 -3.75 -1.33
N VAL A 15 16.41 -4.24 -0.50
CA VAL A 15 17.85 -4.26 -0.76
C VAL A 15 18.33 -5.71 -0.80
N LYS A 16 19.39 -5.99 -1.56
CA LYS A 16 20.01 -7.32 -1.50
C LYS A 16 20.78 -7.49 -0.19
N ALA A 17 20.69 -8.67 0.40
CA ALA A 17 21.43 -8.99 1.62
C ALA A 17 22.94 -8.92 1.38
N THR A 18 23.43 -9.33 0.21
CA THR A 18 24.84 -9.19 -0.17
C THR A 18 25.30 -7.74 -0.23
N GLU A 19 24.51 -6.86 -0.84
CA GLU A 19 24.81 -5.43 -0.95
C GLU A 19 24.78 -4.76 0.42
N LEU A 20 23.81 -5.10 1.27
CA LEU A 20 23.74 -4.61 2.65
C LEU A 20 24.94 -5.08 3.48
N HIS A 21 25.30 -6.36 3.38
CA HIS A 21 26.44 -6.94 4.11
C HIS A 21 27.77 -6.28 3.72
N ARG A 22 28.00 -6.09 2.42
CA ARG A 22 29.16 -5.35 1.90
C ARG A 22 29.15 -3.89 2.32
N ALA A 23 28.00 -3.22 2.26
CA ALA A 23 27.86 -1.84 2.70
C ALA A 23 28.21 -1.71 4.18
N LEU A 24 27.80 -2.67 5.02
CA LEU A 24 28.15 -2.73 6.44
C LEU A 24 29.64 -3.04 6.69
N GLY A 25 30.44 -3.32 5.66
CA GLY A 25 31.88 -3.63 5.81
C GLY A 25 32.13 -4.91 6.60
N LEU A 26 31.20 -5.87 6.53
CA LEU A 26 31.34 -7.17 7.18
C LEU A 26 32.18 -8.10 6.31
N ALA A 27 32.88 -9.05 6.92
CA ALA A 27 33.76 -9.94 6.17
C ALA A 27 32.96 -10.93 5.29
N ASP A 28 33.29 -11.01 4.00
CA ASP A 28 32.53 -11.76 2.98
C ASP A 28 32.35 -13.25 3.33
N HIS A 29 33.37 -13.89 3.91
CA HIS A 29 33.31 -15.30 4.31
C HIS A 29 32.32 -15.57 5.46
N HIS A 30 31.88 -14.55 6.19
CA HIS A 30 30.85 -14.65 7.22
C HIS A 30 29.44 -14.38 6.69
N TYR A 31 29.28 -14.05 5.40
CA TYR A 31 27.99 -13.66 4.83
C TYR A 31 26.85 -14.62 5.17
N GLN A 32 27.01 -15.92 4.87
CA GLN A 32 25.94 -16.91 5.11
C GLN A 32 25.56 -17.03 6.58
N ASN A 33 26.54 -16.97 7.48
CA ASN A 33 26.29 -17.07 8.92
C ASN A 33 25.59 -15.80 9.44
N ASN A 34 26.04 -14.62 9.00
CA ASN A 34 25.44 -13.35 9.36
C ASN A 34 23.98 -13.27 8.89
N VAL A 35 23.70 -13.63 7.64
CA VAL A 35 22.33 -13.62 7.11
C VAL A 35 21.45 -14.62 7.86
N ARG A 36 21.92 -15.85 8.14
CA ARG A 36 21.15 -16.80 8.95
C ARG A 36 20.86 -16.28 10.36
N HIS A 37 21.80 -15.55 10.95
CA HIS A 37 21.60 -14.92 12.25
C HIS A 37 20.56 -13.80 12.14
N TRP A 38 20.70 -12.89 11.18
CA TRP A 38 19.73 -11.81 10.93
C TRP A 38 18.32 -12.34 10.75
N LEU A 39 18.12 -13.42 9.99
CA LEU A 39 16.78 -13.98 9.77
C LEU A 39 16.19 -14.74 10.98
N LYS A 40 16.99 -15.01 12.01
CA LYS A 40 16.56 -15.70 13.25
C LYS A 40 16.52 -14.78 14.48
N ASP A 41 17.12 -13.60 14.37
CA ASP A 41 17.20 -12.63 15.46
C ASP A 41 15.85 -11.96 15.73
N VAL A 42 15.74 -11.26 16.85
CA VAL A 42 14.53 -10.54 17.26
C VAL A 42 14.75 -9.06 17.08
N PHE A 43 13.83 -8.41 16.37
CA PHE A 43 13.87 -6.96 16.15
C PHE A 43 12.59 -6.30 16.60
N GLN A 44 12.68 -5.00 16.88
CA GLN A 44 11.54 -4.13 17.15
C GLN A 44 11.06 -3.53 15.82
N PHE A 45 10.13 -4.22 15.17
CA PHE A 45 9.41 -3.69 14.01
C PHE A 45 8.34 -2.70 14.45
N THR A 46 7.82 -1.94 13.49
CA THR A 46 6.67 -1.05 13.66
C THR A 46 5.43 -1.78 14.19
N ASP A 47 5.23 -3.04 13.79
CA ASP A 47 4.11 -3.87 14.23
C ASP A 47 4.40 -4.67 15.53
N GLY A 48 5.61 -4.55 16.11
CA GLY A 48 5.96 -5.14 17.39
C GLY A 48 7.33 -5.82 17.43
N ILE A 49 7.64 -6.45 18.56
CA ILE A 49 8.90 -7.17 18.77
C ILE A 49 8.73 -8.62 18.32
N ARG A 50 9.37 -9.00 17.20
CA ARG A 50 9.24 -10.32 16.60
C ARG A 50 10.47 -10.71 15.77
N ARG A 51 10.48 -11.95 15.28
CA ARG A 51 11.45 -12.42 14.29
C ARG A 51 11.01 -12.00 12.87
N PRO A 52 11.95 -11.84 11.92
CA PRO A 52 11.61 -11.60 10.52
C PRO A 52 10.76 -12.74 9.93
N GLU A 53 9.75 -12.40 9.16
CA GLU A 53 8.82 -13.30 8.49
C GLU A 53 9.10 -13.37 6.99
N GLY A 54 9.13 -14.59 6.45
CA GLY A 54 9.31 -14.82 5.03
C GLY A 54 8.13 -14.29 4.20
N LEU A 55 8.41 -13.73 3.03
CA LEU A 55 7.47 -13.05 2.12
C LEU A 55 6.82 -11.78 2.68
N LYS A 56 7.15 -11.40 3.91
CA LYS A 56 6.82 -10.12 4.52
C LYS A 56 8.08 -9.25 4.58
N ASP A 57 8.99 -9.55 5.50
CA ASP A 57 10.19 -8.73 5.73
C ASP A 57 11.38 -9.14 4.84
N TYR A 58 11.38 -10.37 4.34
CA TYR A 58 12.41 -10.85 3.42
C TYR A 58 11.89 -11.91 2.44
N ALA A 59 12.55 -12.03 1.30
CA ALA A 59 12.30 -13.10 0.33
C ALA A 59 13.62 -13.68 -0.20
N ARG A 60 13.68 -14.99 -0.39
CA ARG A 60 14.84 -15.63 -1.01
C ARG A 60 14.83 -15.41 -2.52
N SER A 61 15.97 -15.08 -3.10
CA SER A 61 16.10 -14.95 -4.55
C SER A 61 15.92 -16.32 -5.23
N PRO A 62 14.98 -16.45 -6.20
CA PRO A 62 14.77 -17.71 -6.93
C PRO A 62 16.03 -18.23 -7.62
N GLN A 63 16.88 -17.31 -8.09
CA GLN A 63 18.14 -17.61 -8.80
C GLN A 63 19.20 -18.25 -7.89
N SER A 64 19.04 -18.12 -6.57
CA SER A 64 19.95 -18.69 -5.56
C SER A 64 19.46 -20.03 -5.00
N LYS A 65 18.40 -20.62 -5.59
CA LYS A 65 17.86 -21.91 -5.15
C LYS A 65 18.82 -23.02 -5.59
N GLY A 66 19.46 -23.68 -4.62
CA GLY A 66 20.48 -24.72 -4.86
C GLY A 66 21.93 -24.20 -4.92
N ALA A 67 22.14 -22.88 -4.90
CA ALA A 67 23.48 -22.30 -4.83
C ALA A 67 24.08 -22.43 -3.42
N LEU A 68 25.41 -22.60 -3.35
CA LEU A 68 26.19 -22.56 -2.10
C LEU A 68 25.97 -21.26 -1.33
N MET A 69 25.85 -20.14 -2.07
CA MET A 69 25.55 -18.82 -1.53
C MET A 69 24.10 -18.45 -1.82
N GLN A 70 23.29 -18.39 -0.77
CA GLN A 70 21.89 -17.97 -0.82
C GLN A 70 21.78 -16.45 -0.80
N GLU A 71 21.00 -15.89 -1.71
CA GLU A 71 20.73 -14.45 -1.81
C GLU A 71 19.32 -14.15 -1.30
N TYR A 72 19.18 -13.02 -0.62
CA TYR A 72 17.92 -12.58 -0.03
C TYR A 72 17.64 -11.13 -0.38
N TYR A 73 16.38 -10.84 -0.64
CA TYR A 73 15.84 -9.49 -0.70
C TYR A 73 15.29 -9.15 0.68
N LEU A 74 15.77 -8.07 1.27
CA LEU A 74 15.38 -7.58 2.59
C LEU A 74 14.55 -6.31 2.40
N GLN A 75 13.40 -6.22 3.05
CA GLN A 75 12.63 -4.99 3.12
C GLN A 75 13.44 -3.88 3.82
N LEU A 76 13.18 -2.62 3.48
CA LEU A 76 13.92 -1.47 4.02
C LEU A 76 13.92 -1.42 5.56
N GLU A 77 12.77 -1.72 6.18
CA GLU A 77 12.66 -1.73 7.64
C GLU A 77 13.58 -2.77 8.28
N LEU A 78 13.53 -4.01 7.79
CA LEU A 78 14.41 -5.08 8.26
C LEU A 78 15.89 -4.73 8.01
N ALA A 79 16.22 -4.20 6.83
CA ALA A 79 17.58 -3.78 6.51
C ALA A 79 18.11 -2.70 7.45
N LYS A 80 17.25 -1.74 7.84
CA LYS A 80 17.57 -0.70 8.82
C LYS A 80 17.82 -1.31 10.20
N LEU A 81 16.96 -2.23 10.64
CA LEU A 81 17.09 -2.91 11.94
C LEU A 81 18.37 -3.77 12.00
N ILE A 82 18.67 -4.50 10.92
CA ILE A 82 19.92 -5.25 10.74
C ILE A 82 21.13 -4.31 10.79
N ALA A 83 21.08 -3.17 10.11
CA ALA A 83 22.18 -2.22 10.14
C ALA A 83 22.45 -1.75 11.57
N LEU A 84 21.41 -1.37 12.31
CA LEU A 84 21.52 -0.90 13.70
C LEU A 84 22.08 -1.97 14.66
N SER A 85 21.63 -3.23 14.51
CA SER A 85 22.09 -4.36 15.33
C SER A 85 23.49 -4.87 14.96
N SER A 86 23.96 -4.60 13.74
CA SER A 86 25.24 -5.09 13.25
C SER A 86 26.44 -4.44 13.95
N LYS A 87 27.51 -5.22 14.13
CA LYS A 87 28.81 -4.74 14.62
C LYS A 87 29.60 -4.10 13.47
N SER A 88 29.18 -2.92 13.03
CA SER A 88 29.81 -2.15 11.96
C SER A 88 30.08 -0.71 12.38
N LYS A 89 31.22 -0.15 11.93
CA LYS A 89 31.56 1.27 12.15
C LYS A 89 30.70 2.23 11.34
N VAL A 90 30.15 1.78 10.21
CA VAL A 90 29.34 2.60 9.28
C VAL A 90 27.83 2.38 9.45
N LYS A 91 27.42 1.63 10.48
CA LYS A 91 26.01 1.25 10.70
C LYS A 91 25.05 2.42 10.78
N GLN A 92 25.45 3.51 11.45
CA GLN A 92 24.60 4.68 11.63
C GLN A 92 24.34 5.39 10.29
N ALA A 93 25.35 5.52 9.44
CA ALA A 93 25.22 6.15 8.13
C ALA A 93 24.28 5.36 7.22
N ILE A 94 24.40 4.03 7.22
CA ILE A 94 23.54 3.13 6.44
C ILE A 94 22.11 3.14 6.97
N ALA A 95 21.92 3.02 8.29
CA ALA A 95 20.61 3.09 8.90
C ALA A 95 19.92 4.44 8.65
N THR A 96 20.68 5.55 8.67
CA THR A 96 20.16 6.89 8.35
C THR A 96 19.73 6.98 6.88
N LYS A 97 20.52 6.42 5.95
CA LYS A 97 20.15 6.36 4.53
C LYS A 97 18.85 5.57 4.34
N LEU A 98 18.76 4.38 4.92
CA LEU A 98 17.57 3.52 4.84
C LEU A 98 16.35 4.19 5.49
N SER A 99 16.52 4.87 6.62
CA SER A 99 15.44 5.59 7.30
C SER A 99 14.94 6.79 6.49
N LYS A 100 15.82 7.53 5.80
CA LYS A 100 15.39 8.62 4.91
C LYS A 100 14.49 8.09 3.79
N GLU A 101 14.88 6.97 3.19
CA GLU A 101 14.12 6.33 2.11
C GLU A 101 12.76 5.81 2.61
N GLU A 102 12.73 5.23 3.81
CA GLU A 102 11.50 4.80 4.48
C GLU A 102 10.57 5.98 4.86
N LYS A 103 11.13 7.12 5.27
CA LYS A 103 10.33 8.34 5.54
C LYS A 103 9.74 8.94 4.26
N VAL A 104 10.49 8.92 3.16
CA VAL A 104 10.01 9.48 1.89
C VAL A 104 8.90 8.62 1.29
N TYR A 105 8.94 7.30 1.49
CA TYR A 105 7.83 6.43 1.14
C TYR A 105 7.54 5.50 2.30
N PRO A 106 6.60 5.82 3.19
CA PRO A 106 6.21 4.89 4.23
C PRO A 106 5.60 3.63 3.61
N GLU A 107 5.84 2.49 4.23
CA GLU A 107 5.14 1.23 3.91
C GLU A 107 4.04 0.94 4.94
N HIS A 108 4.19 1.51 6.14
CA HIS A 108 3.21 1.45 7.23
C HIS A 108 2.63 2.83 7.55
N VAL A 109 1.35 2.86 7.90
CA VAL A 109 0.64 4.08 8.28
C VAL A 109 1.05 4.55 9.67
N SER A 110 1.67 5.72 9.72
CA SER A 110 1.96 6.45 10.95
C SER A 110 1.51 7.88 10.75
N LEU A 111 0.37 8.23 11.35
CA LEU A 111 -0.26 9.55 11.18
C LEU A 111 -0.17 10.33 12.48
N THR A 112 0.15 11.60 12.35
CA THR A 112 -0.10 12.60 13.39
C THR A 112 -1.60 12.82 13.59
N ALA A 113 -1.98 13.49 14.68
CA ALA A 113 -3.38 13.85 14.91
C ALA A 113 -3.96 14.69 13.76
N ALA A 114 -3.19 15.62 13.21
CA ALA A 114 -3.61 16.46 12.09
C ALA A 114 -3.84 15.63 10.81
N GLU A 115 -2.92 14.73 10.47
CA GLU A 115 -3.06 13.85 9.30
C GLU A 115 -4.22 12.86 9.46
N THR A 116 -4.51 12.42 10.68
CA THR A 116 -5.67 11.56 10.97
C THR A 116 -6.98 12.31 10.74
N LEU A 117 -7.07 13.58 11.14
CA LEU A 117 -8.24 14.42 10.86
C LEU A 117 -8.37 14.73 9.36
N GLU A 118 -7.26 14.92 8.65
CA GLU A 118 -7.31 15.09 7.19
C GLU A 118 -7.84 13.81 6.52
N LEU A 119 -7.34 12.63 6.92
CA LEU A 119 -7.85 11.35 6.41
C LEU A 119 -9.35 11.17 6.72
N LEU A 120 -9.81 11.60 7.89
CA LEU A 120 -11.23 11.57 8.25
C LEU A 120 -12.07 12.40 7.29
N GLU A 121 -11.66 13.63 6.99
CA GLU A 121 -12.37 14.50 6.04
C GLU A 121 -12.33 13.95 4.61
N GLN A 122 -11.19 13.40 4.18
CA GLN A 122 -11.09 12.71 2.91
C GLN A 122 -12.01 11.48 2.84
N THR A 123 -12.15 10.74 3.94
CA THR A 123 -13.05 9.58 4.06
C THR A 123 -14.51 9.99 3.87
N LYS A 124 -14.94 11.08 4.54
CA LYS A 124 -16.28 11.66 4.36
C LYS A 124 -16.51 12.14 2.93
N ALA A 125 -15.51 12.79 2.33
CA ALA A 125 -15.58 13.24 0.95
C ALA A 125 -15.67 12.07 -0.05
N MET A 126 -15.00 10.94 0.24
CA MET A 126 -15.04 9.72 -0.57
C MET A 126 -16.38 8.96 -0.51
N ALA A 127 -17.31 9.37 0.35
CA ALA A 127 -18.70 8.91 0.27
C ALA A 127 -19.39 9.39 -1.03
N ARG A 128 -18.86 10.43 -1.71
CA ARG A 128 -19.38 10.93 -2.98
C ARG A 128 -18.77 10.21 -4.18
N ILE A 129 -19.60 9.71 -5.09
CA ILE A 129 -19.13 8.99 -6.28
C ILE A 129 -18.28 9.89 -7.19
N SER A 130 -18.53 11.20 -7.26
CA SER A 130 -17.68 12.10 -8.05
C SER A 130 -16.22 12.07 -7.58
N CYS A 131 -16.00 12.06 -6.26
CA CYS A 131 -14.67 12.05 -5.65
C CYS A 131 -13.95 10.74 -5.95
N GLN A 132 -14.67 9.61 -5.83
CA GLN A 132 -14.15 8.28 -6.16
C GLN A 132 -13.71 8.20 -7.63
N LYS A 133 -14.56 8.69 -8.55
CA LYS A 133 -14.24 8.69 -9.99
C LYS A 133 -13.04 9.58 -10.31
N ALA A 134 -12.95 10.76 -9.72
CA ALA A 134 -11.80 11.64 -9.91
C ALA A 134 -10.50 11.02 -9.37
N ALA A 135 -10.55 10.34 -8.21
CA ALA A 135 -9.41 9.59 -7.69
C ALA A 135 -8.96 8.47 -8.63
N GLU A 136 -9.90 7.66 -9.12
CA GLU A 136 -9.65 6.59 -10.09
C GLU A 136 -9.01 7.12 -11.39
N SER A 137 -9.53 8.22 -11.95
CA SER A 137 -8.97 8.86 -13.15
C SER A 137 -7.55 9.38 -12.92
N ARG A 138 -7.27 9.99 -11.76
CA ARG A 138 -5.90 10.44 -11.42
C ARG A 138 -4.94 9.27 -11.25
N HIS A 139 -5.37 8.19 -10.62
CA HIS A 139 -4.53 7.01 -10.45
C HIS A 139 -4.21 6.35 -11.80
N LEU A 140 -5.20 6.25 -12.69
CA LEU A 140 -4.98 5.79 -14.08
C LEU A 140 -3.96 6.68 -14.81
N ALA A 141 -4.09 8.01 -14.73
CA ALA A 141 -3.15 8.93 -15.37
C ALA A 141 -1.73 8.75 -14.82
N TYR A 142 -1.58 8.64 -13.50
CA TYR A 142 -0.30 8.37 -12.86
C TYR A 142 0.30 7.03 -13.32
N TYR A 143 -0.51 5.95 -13.33
CA TYR A 143 -0.10 4.63 -13.79
C TYR A 143 0.39 4.64 -15.25
N THR A 144 -0.38 5.27 -16.14
CA THR A 144 -0.04 5.39 -17.57
C THR A 144 1.23 6.20 -17.75
N SER A 145 1.43 7.29 -17.00
CA SER A 145 2.65 8.11 -17.09
C SER A 145 3.91 7.33 -16.71
N LYS A 146 3.82 6.37 -15.76
CA LYS A 146 4.95 5.56 -15.30
C LYS A 146 5.25 4.36 -16.20
N ARG A 147 4.24 3.76 -16.82
CA ARG A 147 4.40 2.54 -17.64
C ARG A 147 4.34 2.78 -19.15
N GLY A 148 3.87 3.95 -19.59
CA GLY A 148 3.67 4.27 -21.00
C GLY A 148 2.45 3.60 -21.65
N SER A 149 1.62 2.85 -20.90
CA SER A 149 0.43 2.17 -21.41
C SER A 149 -0.63 1.97 -20.31
N SER A 150 -1.90 2.04 -20.71
CA SER A 150 -3.07 1.79 -19.87
C SER A 150 -3.63 0.36 -20.00
N GLU A 151 -3.12 -0.48 -20.90
CA GLU A 151 -3.72 -1.79 -21.23
C GLU A 151 -3.87 -2.71 -20.01
N PHE A 152 -2.86 -2.72 -19.14
CA PHE A 152 -2.85 -3.56 -17.93
C PHE A 152 -3.48 -2.91 -16.70
N TRP A 153 -4.09 -1.72 -16.83
CA TRP A 153 -4.67 -0.97 -15.72
C TRP A 153 -5.73 -1.77 -14.96
N ASN A 154 -6.70 -2.35 -15.67
CA ASN A 154 -7.81 -3.07 -15.04
C ASN A 154 -7.33 -4.28 -14.24
N HIS A 155 -6.33 -5.00 -14.76
CA HIS A 155 -5.70 -6.12 -14.06
C HIS A 155 -4.95 -5.63 -12.81
N PHE A 156 -4.13 -4.60 -12.97
CA PHE A 156 -3.38 -4.00 -11.87
C PHE A 156 -4.30 -3.50 -10.75
N ARG A 157 -5.35 -2.74 -11.09
CA ARG A 157 -6.29 -2.17 -10.12
C ARG A 157 -7.07 -3.27 -9.40
N LYS A 158 -7.49 -4.31 -10.13
CA LYS A 158 -8.12 -5.50 -9.52
C LYS A 158 -7.21 -6.12 -8.46
N GLU A 159 -5.95 -6.40 -8.79
CA GLU A 159 -5.01 -7.10 -7.91
C GLU A 159 -4.47 -6.26 -6.75
N ASN A 160 -4.41 -4.94 -6.89
CA ASN A 160 -3.71 -4.07 -5.94
C ASN A 160 -4.61 -3.07 -5.21
N VAL A 161 -5.80 -2.78 -5.74
CA VAL A 161 -6.70 -1.79 -5.15
C VAL A 161 -8.00 -2.45 -4.70
N VAL A 162 -8.69 -3.12 -5.62
CA VAL A 162 -10.02 -3.68 -5.37
C VAL A 162 -9.94 -4.97 -4.55
N LEU A 163 -8.95 -5.83 -4.82
CA LEU A 163 -8.68 -7.06 -4.06
C LEU A 163 -9.83 -8.08 -4.07
N THR A 164 -10.76 -7.95 -5.02
CA THR A 164 -11.88 -8.89 -5.22
C THR A 164 -12.23 -8.95 -6.70
N THR A 165 -12.91 -10.02 -7.12
CA THR A 165 -13.43 -10.15 -8.48
C THR A 165 -14.94 -9.90 -8.54
N MET A 166 -15.46 -9.60 -9.72
CA MET A 166 -16.91 -9.52 -9.93
C MET A 166 -17.61 -10.86 -9.73
N ALA A 167 -16.90 -11.99 -9.91
CA ALA A 167 -17.44 -13.32 -9.62
C ALA A 167 -17.64 -13.49 -8.12
N ASP A 168 -16.59 -13.20 -7.32
CA ASP A 168 -16.67 -13.30 -5.85
C ASP A 168 -17.78 -12.40 -5.27
N LEU A 169 -17.95 -11.19 -5.81
CA LEU A 169 -19.02 -10.28 -5.39
C LEU A 169 -20.42 -10.81 -5.75
N ARG A 170 -20.58 -11.43 -6.92
CA ARG A 170 -21.85 -12.04 -7.31
C ARG A 170 -22.17 -13.22 -6.40
N ASP A 171 -21.19 -14.09 -6.16
CA ASP A 171 -21.34 -15.24 -5.27
C ASP A 171 -21.72 -14.76 -3.86
N GLN A 172 -21.07 -13.73 -3.31
CA GLN A 172 -21.42 -13.16 -2.01
C GLN A 172 -22.87 -12.65 -1.95
N LEU A 173 -23.36 -12.01 -3.02
CA LEU A 173 -24.74 -11.53 -3.10
C LEU A 173 -25.74 -12.69 -3.18
N GLU A 174 -25.43 -13.72 -3.95
CA GLU A 174 -26.26 -14.93 -4.08
C GLU A 174 -26.37 -15.68 -2.75
N HIS A 175 -25.28 -15.80 -1.99
CA HIS A 175 -25.30 -16.39 -0.63
C HIS A 175 -26.16 -15.57 0.35
N ARG A 176 -26.36 -14.28 0.10
CA ARG A 176 -27.28 -13.40 0.86
C ARG A 176 -28.71 -13.40 0.31
N GLY A 177 -29.02 -14.29 -0.65
CA GLY A 177 -30.34 -14.40 -1.27
C GLY A 177 -30.65 -13.31 -2.31
N GLN A 178 -29.67 -12.51 -2.72
CA GLN A 178 -29.83 -11.50 -3.75
C GLN A 178 -29.41 -12.06 -5.11
N LYS A 179 -30.22 -11.82 -6.15
CA LYS A 179 -29.86 -12.21 -7.53
C LYS A 179 -29.26 -11.01 -8.26
N PRO A 180 -27.92 -10.90 -8.38
CA PRO A 180 -27.29 -9.78 -9.04
C PRO A 180 -27.61 -9.80 -10.55
N SER A 181 -27.93 -8.63 -11.12
CA SER A 181 -28.14 -8.51 -12.56
C SER A 181 -26.82 -8.69 -13.31
N ALA A 182 -26.90 -9.30 -14.51
CA ALA A 182 -25.77 -9.37 -15.43
C ALA A 182 -25.27 -7.98 -15.86
N ARG A 183 -26.14 -6.95 -15.82
CA ARG A 183 -25.80 -5.57 -16.20
C ARG A 183 -25.04 -4.78 -15.13
N PHE A 184 -24.97 -5.29 -13.90
CA PHE A 184 -24.30 -4.58 -12.81
C PHE A 184 -22.80 -4.48 -13.08
N ASP A 185 -22.28 -3.25 -12.98
CA ASP A 185 -20.86 -2.99 -13.03
C ASP A 185 -20.20 -3.30 -11.67
N LEU A 186 -18.87 -3.16 -11.59
CA LEU A 186 -18.14 -3.41 -10.36
C LEU A 186 -18.62 -2.53 -9.18
N ARG A 187 -18.98 -1.28 -9.44
CA ARG A 187 -19.42 -0.32 -8.42
C ARG A 187 -20.82 -0.70 -7.91
N ASP A 188 -21.72 -1.08 -8.81
CA ASP A 188 -23.05 -1.58 -8.49
C ASP A 188 -22.99 -2.83 -7.59
N LEU A 189 -22.07 -3.73 -7.88
CA LEU A 189 -21.85 -4.93 -7.07
C LEU A 189 -21.26 -4.59 -5.71
N LEU A 190 -20.25 -3.71 -5.65
CA LEU A 190 -19.63 -3.27 -4.41
C LEU A 190 -20.63 -2.56 -3.49
N ILE A 191 -21.46 -1.64 -3.98
CA ILE A 191 -22.48 -0.95 -3.16
C ILE A 191 -23.41 -1.94 -2.46
N ARG A 192 -23.79 -3.01 -3.15
CA ARG A 192 -24.72 -4.02 -2.62
C ARG A 192 -24.04 -5.02 -1.68
N ALA A 193 -22.77 -5.34 -1.95
CA ALA A 193 -22.01 -6.27 -1.13
C ALA A 193 -21.49 -5.58 0.15
N ASP A 194 -20.85 -4.42 0.00
CA ASP A 194 -20.29 -3.60 1.07
C ASP A 194 -19.98 -2.19 0.53
N ALA A 195 -20.86 -1.21 0.78
CA ALA A 195 -20.68 0.15 0.29
C ALA A 195 -19.39 0.82 0.82
N TYR A 196 -18.91 0.43 2.00
CA TYR A 196 -17.67 1.00 2.58
C TYR A 196 -16.42 0.59 1.79
N GLU A 197 -16.47 -0.50 1.01
CA GLU A 197 -15.39 -0.88 0.11
C GLU A 197 -15.15 0.17 -0.98
N LEU A 198 -16.17 0.93 -1.39
CA LEU A 198 -15.97 2.02 -2.34
C LEU A 198 -15.15 3.16 -1.75
N ILE A 199 -15.36 3.46 -0.47
CA ILE A 199 -14.58 4.47 0.25
C ILE A 199 -13.14 4.00 0.39
N ARG A 200 -12.93 2.73 0.80
CA ARG A 200 -11.61 2.09 0.86
C ARG A 200 -10.87 2.22 -0.48
N VAL A 201 -11.51 1.78 -1.56
CA VAL A 201 -10.95 1.81 -2.92
C VAL A 201 -10.64 3.24 -3.36
N GLY A 202 -11.54 4.20 -3.10
CA GLY A 202 -11.34 5.60 -3.45
C GLY A 202 -10.15 6.24 -2.74
N ILE A 203 -9.94 5.92 -1.45
CA ILE A 203 -8.77 6.37 -0.68
C ILE A 203 -7.49 5.75 -1.23
N ILE A 204 -7.49 4.45 -1.55
CA ILE A 204 -6.31 3.80 -2.14
C ILE A 204 -5.95 4.45 -3.48
N ASP A 205 -6.94 4.65 -4.37
CA ASP A 205 -6.73 5.33 -5.65
C ASP A 205 -6.20 6.75 -5.45
N HIS A 206 -6.72 7.50 -4.46
CA HIS A 206 -6.27 8.84 -4.16
C HIS A 206 -4.78 8.87 -3.75
N TYR A 207 -4.38 8.07 -2.77
CA TYR A 207 -3.00 8.08 -2.27
C TYR A 207 -2.01 7.46 -3.26
N ALA A 208 -2.42 6.44 -4.01
CA ALA A 208 -1.60 5.89 -5.09
C ALA A 208 -1.36 6.91 -6.21
N ALA A 209 -2.37 7.73 -6.56
CA ALA A 209 -2.20 8.82 -7.51
C ALA A 209 -1.25 9.93 -7.04
N LEU A 210 -1.14 10.15 -5.72
CA LEU A 210 -0.16 11.05 -5.12
C LEU A 210 1.27 10.47 -5.12
N GLY A 211 1.46 9.24 -5.59
CA GLY A 211 2.76 8.58 -5.67
C GLY A 211 3.16 7.81 -4.41
N ASN A 212 2.25 7.62 -3.46
CA ASN A 212 2.51 6.80 -2.28
C ASN A 212 2.67 5.32 -2.67
N SER A 213 3.35 4.57 -1.80
CA SER A 213 3.48 3.12 -1.98
C SER A 213 2.09 2.45 -1.91
N LEU A 214 1.89 1.40 -2.71
CA LEU A 214 0.63 0.64 -2.66
C LEU A 214 0.33 0.05 -1.28
N PRO A 215 1.31 -0.55 -0.55
CA PRO A 215 1.06 -1.04 0.81
C PRO A 215 0.54 0.05 1.75
N TYR A 216 1.15 1.24 1.71
CA TYR A 216 0.72 2.37 2.52
C TYR A 216 -0.68 2.86 2.15
N ALA A 217 -0.96 3.01 0.86
CA ALA A 217 -2.29 3.39 0.39
C ALA A 217 -3.36 2.37 0.80
N GLN A 218 -3.05 1.07 0.75
CA GLN A 218 -3.91 -0.02 1.20
C GLN A 218 -4.22 0.06 2.70
N GLU A 219 -3.20 0.33 3.53
CA GLU A 219 -3.40 0.53 4.96
C GLU A 219 -4.25 1.77 5.27
N LEU A 220 -4.03 2.89 4.57
CA LEU A 220 -4.88 4.08 4.68
C LEU A 220 -6.32 3.80 4.27
N GLY A 221 -6.50 3.05 3.18
CA GLY A 221 -7.82 2.60 2.76
C GLY A 221 -8.51 1.77 3.84
N ARG A 222 -7.79 0.84 4.47
CA ARG A 222 -8.34 0.02 5.56
C ARG A 222 -8.77 0.88 6.73
N LEU A 223 -7.93 1.82 7.16
CA LEU A 223 -8.27 2.77 8.22
C LEU A 223 -9.48 3.63 7.84
N ALA A 224 -9.54 4.14 6.61
CA ALA A 224 -10.67 4.91 6.12
C ALA A 224 -11.97 4.09 6.09
N LYS A 225 -11.91 2.79 5.76
CA LYS A 225 -13.06 1.89 5.85
C LYS A 225 -13.58 1.80 7.28
N GLU A 226 -12.70 1.58 8.25
CA GLU A 226 -13.08 1.52 9.67
C GLU A 226 -13.71 2.85 10.12
N LEU A 227 -13.11 3.98 9.74
CA LEU A 227 -13.67 5.30 10.03
C LEU A 227 -15.06 5.47 9.40
N ALA A 228 -15.25 5.03 8.15
CA ALA A 228 -16.53 5.14 7.46
C ALA A 228 -17.62 4.29 8.13
N ILE A 229 -17.28 3.09 8.63
CA ILE A 229 -18.18 2.23 9.40
C ILE A 229 -18.58 2.91 10.72
N GLN A 230 -17.60 3.43 11.46
CA GLN A 230 -17.87 4.11 12.75
C GLN A 230 -18.74 5.35 12.58
N LEU A 231 -18.53 6.10 11.49
CA LEU A 231 -19.32 7.28 11.14
C LEU A 231 -20.65 6.94 10.44
N ARG A 232 -20.88 5.67 10.09
CA ARG A 232 -22.05 5.20 9.34
C ARG A 232 -22.27 5.99 8.05
N LEU A 233 -21.21 6.18 7.29
CA LEU A 233 -21.26 6.96 6.05
C LEU A 233 -22.08 6.25 4.98
N GLU A 234 -22.98 6.99 4.35
CA GLU A 234 -23.73 6.51 3.19
C GLU A 234 -23.05 6.98 1.89
N VAL A 235 -22.86 6.05 0.95
CA VAL A 235 -22.31 6.38 -0.37
C VAL A 235 -23.40 6.97 -1.25
N VAL A 236 -23.17 8.17 -1.77
CA VAL A 236 -24.14 8.95 -2.55
C VAL A 236 -23.63 9.23 -3.96
N ASP A 237 -24.51 9.06 -4.95
CA ASP A 237 -24.26 9.46 -6.35
C ASP A 237 -24.60 10.95 -6.56
N ASP A 238 -23.72 11.81 -6.08
CA ASP A 238 -23.86 13.27 -6.11
C ASP A 238 -23.94 13.88 -7.52
N ARG A 239 -23.61 13.10 -8.55
CA ARG A 239 -23.72 13.50 -9.96
C ARG A 239 -25.18 13.56 -10.45
N LYS A 240 -26.12 12.96 -9.71
CA LYS A 240 -27.55 12.98 -10.03
C LYS A 240 -28.30 14.15 -9.38
N GLY A 241 -27.59 15.04 -8.68
CA GLY A 241 -28.14 16.27 -8.09
C GLY A 241 -28.74 16.10 -6.69
N ASP A 242 -28.82 14.88 -6.16
CA ASP A 242 -29.36 14.64 -4.82
C ASP A 242 -28.23 14.63 -3.78
N LEU A 243 -28.03 15.79 -3.14
CA LEU A 243 -27.00 16.01 -2.11
C LEU A 243 -27.58 16.07 -0.70
N LEU A 244 -28.90 15.94 -0.54
CA LEU A 244 -29.59 16.19 0.72
C LEU A 244 -29.11 15.25 1.85
N PHE A 245 -28.67 14.05 1.48
CA PHE A 245 -28.20 12.99 2.38
C PHE A 245 -26.68 12.77 2.30
N ALA A 246 -25.95 13.61 1.56
CA ALA A 246 -24.51 13.48 1.45
C ALA A 246 -23.84 13.84 2.79
N PRO A 247 -22.89 13.04 3.30
CA PRO A 247 -22.17 13.37 4.52
C PRO A 247 -21.53 14.76 4.48
N VAL A 248 -21.68 15.51 5.58
CA VAL A 248 -21.01 16.81 5.74
C VAL A 248 -19.51 16.56 5.76
N ALA A 249 -18.84 17.04 4.72
CA ALA A 249 -17.39 16.97 4.56
C ALA A 249 -16.88 18.38 4.25
N ASP A 250 -15.64 18.66 4.61
CA ASP A 250 -15.00 19.92 4.26
C ASP A 250 -15.09 20.20 2.74
N ALA A 251 -15.66 21.34 2.38
CA ALA A 251 -15.92 21.72 0.99
C ALA A 251 -14.62 21.90 0.17
N GLU A 252 -13.54 22.34 0.80
CA GLU A 252 -12.24 22.46 0.16
C GLU A 252 -11.64 21.08 -0.13
N VAL A 253 -11.76 20.15 0.82
CA VAL A 253 -11.34 18.75 0.64
C VAL A 253 -12.12 18.10 -0.50
N VAL A 254 -13.45 18.28 -0.55
CA VAL A 254 -14.28 17.78 -1.65
C VAL A 254 -13.82 18.35 -2.99
N ARG A 255 -13.62 19.67 -3.10
CA ARG A 255 -13.14 20.29 -4.35
C ARG A 255 -11.77 19.74 -4.76
N LYS A 256 -10.83 19.62 -3.83
CA LYS A 256 -9.49 19.05 -4.09
C LYS A 256 -9.60 17.62 -4.61
N LEU A 257 -10.48 16.81 -4.03
CA LEU A 257 -10.67 15.42 -4.42
C LEU A 257 -11.43 15.26 -5.74
N GLN A 258 -12.33 16.17 -6.09
CA GLN A 258 -13.07 16.16 -7.36
C GLN A 258 -12.23 16.60 -8.57
N ARG A 259 -11.08 17.27 -8.38
CA ARG A 259 -10.21 17.66 -9.49
C ARG A 259 -9.73 16.43 -10.27
N VAL A 260 -10.09 16.34 -11.55
CA VAL A 260 -9.60 15.29 -12.45
C VAL A 260 -8.12 15.57 -12.79
N ALA A 261 -7.38 14.54 -13.20
CA ALA A 261 -6.05 14.74 -13.77
C ALA A 261 -6.13 15.66 -15.00
N ALA A 262 -5.20 16.61 -15.09
CA ALA A 262 -4.99 17.45 -16.28
C ALA A 262 -4.25 16.68 -17.37
#